data_AF-A0A9X0JI99-F1
#
_entry.id   AF-A0A9X0JI99-F1
#
_cell.length_a   1.000
_cell.length_b   1.000
_cell.length_c   1.000
_cell.angle_alpha   90.00
_cell.angle_beta   90.00
_cell.angle_gamma   90.00
#
_symmetry.space_group_name_H-M   'P 1'
#
loop_
_entity.id
_entity.type
_entity.pdbx_description
1 polymer ?
#
loop_
_entity_poly.entity_id
_entity_poly.type
_entity_poly.pdbx_seq_one_letter_code
_entity_poly.pdbx_strand_id
1 'polypeptide(L)'
;MRIWGANGALQMDENSFTLRIAFSAVVNNSGWTITNSTYGLGYQDFSVPGVTASNAVATLLPVGSYASTATQFEAEVLNGVVRVYNYNKNYPSGTWAATASSMRLMVMRTS
;
A
#
# COMPACT_ATOMS: atom_id res chain seq x y z
N MET A 1 10.73 -11.55 -17.63
CA MET A 1 10.42 -12.99 -17.60
C MET A 1 9.71 -13.33 -18.89
N ARG A 2 10.13 -14.39 -19.59
CA ARG A 2 9.50 -14.84 -20.84
C ARG A 2 9.07 -16.30 -20.70
N ILE A 3 7.86 -16.60 -21.16
CA ILE A 3 7.32 -17.96 -21.18
C ILE A 3 7.14 -18.37 -22.64
N TRP A 4 7.68 -19.53 -22.98
CA TRP A 4 7.63 -20.11 -24.31
C TRP A 4 6.76 -21.36 -24.29
N GLY A 5 5.90 -21.49 -25.30
CA GLY A 5 5.07 -22.68 -25.48
C GLY A 5 5.87 -23.87 -25.99
N ALA A 6 5.26 -25.06 -25.99
CA ALA A 6 5.88 -26.29 -26.48
C ALA A 6 6.26 -26.24 -27.98
N ASN A 7 5.67 -25.33 -28.74
CA ASN A 7 5.98 -25.04 -30.14
C ASN A 7 7.09 -23.99 -30.32
N GLY A 8 7.71 -23.51 -29.24
CA GLY A 8 8.74 -22.46 -29.28
C GLY A 8 8.19 -21.06 -29.52
N ALA A 9 6.87 -20.84 -29.49
CA ALA A 9 6.28 -19.51 -29.61
C ALA A 9 6.30 -18.77 -28.27
N LEU A 10 6.60 -17.46 -28.31
CA LEU A 10 6.52 -16.59 -27.13
C LEU A 10 5.05 -16.47 -26.71
N GLN A 11 4.72 -16.90 -25.49
CA GLN A 11 3.36 -16.84 -24.94
C GLN A 11 3.20 -15.69 -23.95
N MET A 12 4.29 -15.30 -23.28
CA MET A 12 4.27 -14.24 -22.28
C MET A 12 5.64 -13.58 -22.21
N ASP A 13 5.65 -12.26 -22.08
CA ASP A 13 6.85 -11.44 -21.91
C ASP A 13 6.60 -10.28 -20.94
N GLU A 14 7.57 -9.38 -20.83
CA GLU A 14 7.48 -8.20 -19.97
C GLU A 14 6.38 -7.20 -20.37
N ASN A 15 5.85 -7.28 -21.60
CA ASN A 15 4.79 -6.41 -22.11
C ASN A 15 3.40 -7.04 -22.00
N SER A 16 3.33 -8.33 -21.63
CA SER A 16 2.08 -9.07 -21.53
C SER A 16 1.25 -8.69 -20.29
N PHE A 17 1.79 -7.86 -19.39
CA PHE A 17 1.14 -7.44 -18.15
C PHE A 17 0.95 -5.93 -18.11
N THR A 18 -0.29 -5.51 -17.85
CA THR A 18 -0.62 -4.09 -17.68
C THR A 18 -0.33 -3.59 -16.27
N LEU A 19 -0.22 -4.48 -15.28
CA LEU A 19 0.02 -4.14 -13.87
C LEU A 19 1.25 -4.86 -13.34
N ARG A 20 2.04 -4.17 -12.52
CA ARG A 20 3.18 -4.74 -11.79
C ARG A 20 3.21 -4.25 -10.36
N ILE A 21 3.75 -5.08 -9.45
CA ILE A 21 4.09 -4.62 -8.11
C ILE A 21 5.28 -3.66 -8.22
N ALA A 22 5.04 -2.38 -7.91
CA ALA A 22 6.07 -1.34 -7.87
C ALA A 22 6.80 -1.30 -6.53
N PHE A 23 6.10 -1.66 -5.45
CA PHE A 23 6.64 -1.62 -4.09
C PHE A 23 5.87 -2.57 -3.17
N SER A 24 6.57 -3.19 -2.22
CA SER A 24 5.95 -3.87 -1.08
C SER A 24 6.80 -3.67 0.16
N ALA A 25 6.14 -3.37 1.28
CA ALA A 25 6.79 -3.27 2.58
C ALA A 25 5.84 -3.71 3.69
N VAL A 26 6.40 -4.08 4.83
CA VAL A 26 5.63 -4.21 6.07
C VAL A 26 5.59 -2.82 6.72
N VAL A 27 4.39 -2.27 6.83
CA VAL A 27 4.06 -1.09 7.62
C VAL A 27 3.93 -1.55 9.07
N ASN A 28 4.60 -0.88 9.99
CA ASN A 28 4.48 -1.10 11.41
C ASN A 28 4.23 0.25 12.10
N ASN A 29 3.90 0.25 13.39
CA ASN A 29 3.61 1.50 14.13
C ASN A 29 4.87 2.36 14.46
N SER A 30 6.04 2.02 13.91
CA SER A 30 7.27 2.80 14.13
C SER A 30 7.47 3.85 13.02
N GLY A 31 7.91 5.05 13.40
CA GLY A 31 8.22 6.12 12.42
C GLY A 31 7.00 6.86 11.87
N TRP A 32 5.87 6.84 12.58
CA TRP A 32 4.68 7.59 12.21
C TRP A 32 4.88 9.08 12.46
N THR A 33 4.53 9.90 11.47
CA THR A 33 4.29 11.32 11.67
C THR A 33 2.95 11.49 12.37
N ILE A 34 2.97 11.91 13.63
CA ILE A 34 1.78 12.06 14.45
C ILE A 34 0.97 13.28 13.98
N THR A 35 -0.31 13.06 13.67
CA THR A 35 -1.26 14.11 13.31
C THR A 35 -2.19 14.47 14.47
N ASN A 36 -2.43 13.52 15.39
CA ASN A 36 -3.17 13.75 16.63
C ASN A 36 -2.59 12.87 17.75
N SER A 37 -1.92 13.50 18.71
CA SER A 37 -1.27 12.81 19.82
C SER A 37 -2.25 12.23 20.84
N THR A 38 -3.44 12.83 21.00
CA THR A 38 -4.46 12.36 21.94
C THR A 38 -4.98 10.97 21.58
N TYR A 39 -5.18 10.71 20.28
CA TYR A 39 -5.75 9.45 19.79
C TYR A 39 -4.73 8.57 19.05
N GLY A 40 -3.45 8.98 19.01
CA GLY A 40 -2.39 8.23 18.32
C GLY A 40 -2.55 8.16 16.81
N LEU A 41 -3.23 9.13 16.20
CA LEU A 41 -3.39 9.20 14.75
C LEU A 41 -2.10 9.69 14.11
N GLY A 42 -1.74 9.11 12.99
CA GLY A 42 -0.63 9.57 12.19
C GLY A 42 -0.63 9.03 10.77
N TYR A 43 0.47 9.27 10.07
CA TYR A 43 0.76 8.62 8.80
C TYR A 43 2.25 8.26 8.66
N GLN A 44 2.55 7.37 7.72
CA GLN A 44 3.90 7.05 7.29
C GLN A 44 4.01 7.14 5.76
N ASP A 45 5.06 7.78 5.27
CA ASP A 45 5.32 7.94 3.84
C ASP A 45 6.34 6.90 3.34
N PHE A 46 6.02 6.26 2.23
CA PHE A 46 6.88 5.32 1.53
C PHE A 46 7.26 5.90 0.17
N SER A 47 8.55 6.09 -0.09
CA SER A 47 9.03 6.54 -1.38
C SER A 47 8.83 5.45 -2.44
N VAL A 48 8.06 5.76 -3.48
CA VAL A 48 7.80 4.87 -4.61
C VAL A 48 7.94 5.69 -5.91
N PRO A 49 9.15 5.89 -6.43
CA PRO A 49 9.36 6.71 -7.63
C PRO A 49 8.54 6.25 -8.84
N GLY A 50 7.97 7.21 -9.56
CA GLY A 50 7.23 6.96 -10.81
C GLY A 50 5.79 6.47 -10.63
N VAL A 51 5.23 6.55 -9.41
CA VAL A 51 3.79 6.37 -9.19
C VAL A 51 3.09 7.73 -9.10
N THR A 52 1.85 7.76 -9.54
CA THR A 52 0.91 8.89 -9.42
C THR A 52 -0.46 8.32 -9.09
N ALA A 53 -1.37 9.17 -8.60
CA ALA A 53 -2.76 8.78 -8.37
C ALA A 53 -3.48 8.30 -9.66
N SER A 54 -2.94 8.60 -10.85
CA SER A 54 -3.51 8.19 -12.14
C SER A 54 -2.98 6.86 -12.67
N ASN A 55 -1.82 6.39 -12.19
CA ASN A 55 -1.16 5.19 -12.74
C ASN A 55 -0.90 4.10 -11.70
N ALA A 56 -1.32 4.30 -10.45
CA ALA A 56 -1.04 3.35 -9.38
C ALA A 56 -2.17 3.26 -8.36
N VAL A 57 -2.21 2.11 -7.71
CA VAL A 57 -3.12 1.75 -6.64
C VAL A 57 -2.31 1.12 -5.53
N ALA A 58 -2.63 1.48 -4.29
CA ALA A 58 -2.03 0.92 -3.10
C ALA A 58 -3.10 0.20 -2.27
N THR A 59 -2.73 -0.96 -1.72
CA THR A 59 -3.59 -1.72 -0.82
C THR A 59 -2.80 -2.26 0.36
N LEU A 60 -3.48 -2.52 1.46
CA LEU A 60 -2.90 -3.02 2.70
C LEU A 60 -3.50 -4.38 3.01
N LEU A 61 -2.62 -5.34 3.26
CA LEU A 61 -3.00 -6.71 3.59
C LEU A 61 -2.62 -6.99 5.05
N PRO A 62 -3.54 -7.52 5.87
CA PRO A 62 -3.22 -7.91 7.24
C PRO A 62 -2.04 -8.88 7.29
N VAL A 63 -1.09 -8.64 8.19
CA VAL A 63 -0.05 -9.60 8.52
C VAL A 63 -0.51 -10.33 9.79
N GLY A 64 -1.16 -11.47 9.60
CA GLY A 64 -1.74 -12.27 10.69
C GLY A 64 -3.28 -12.24 10.70
N SER A 65 -3.87 -12.53 11.86
CA SER A 65 -5.31 -12.63 12.00
C SER A 65 -6.00 -11.28 11.75
N TYR A 66 -7.01 -11.31 10.89
CA TYR A 66 -7.89 -10.16 10.68
C TYR A 66 -8.82 -9.97 11.88
N ALA A 67 -8.94 -8.73 12.34
CA ALA A 67 -9.92 -8.32 13.34
C ALA A 67 -10.55 -7.01 12.88
N SER A 68 -11.89 -6.97 12.84
CA SER A 68 -12.62 -5.74 12.51
C SER A 68 -12.18 -4.62 13.44
N THR A 69 -12.16 -3.38 12.91
CA THR A 69 -11.78 -2.13 13.59
C THR A 69 -10.35 -2.04 14.12
N ALA A 70 -9.62 -3.15 14.28
CA ALA A 70 -8.20 -3.16 14.66
C ALA A 70 -7.29 -3.05 13.43
N THR A 71 -7.68 -3.65 12.30
CA THR A 71 -6.89 -3.71 11.07
C THR A 71 -7.34 -2.65 10.05
N GLN A 72 -7.44 -1.38 10.44
CA GLN A 72 -7.84 -0.29 9.52
C GLN A 72 -6.65 0.64 9.21
N PHE A 73 -5.73 0.20 8.35
CA PHE A 73 -4.82 1.13 7.70
C PHE A 73 -5.41 1.55 6.35
N GLU A 74 -5.20 2.80 5.95
CA GLU A 74 -5.61 3.31 4.65
C GLU A 74 -4.40 3.79 3.87
N ALA A 75 -4.36 3.52 2.57
CA ALA A 75 -3.29 3.97 1.69
C ALA A 75 -3.77 5.09 0.77
N GLU A 76 -2.88 6.02 0.48
CA GLU A 76 -3.07 7.09 -0.48
C GLU A 76 -1.86 7.19 -1.40
N VAL A 77 -2.12 7.17 -2.70
CA VAL A 77 -1.08 7.31 -3.72
C VAL A 77 -0.92 8.79 -4.05
N LEU A 78 0.27 9.31 -3.81
CA LEU A 78 0.72 10.66 -4.16
C LEU A 78 1.78 10.56 -5.28
N ASN A 79 2.26 11.70 -5.78
CA ASN A 79 3.31 11.69 -6.80
C ASN A 79 4.65 11.23 -6.20
N GLY A 80 5.12 10.05 -6.60
CA GLY A 80 6.37 9.44 -6.14
C GLY A 80 6.35 8.90 -4.71
N VAL A 81 5.21 8.93 -4.02
CA VAL A 81 5.06 8.55 -2.62
C VAL A 81 3.74 7.81 -2.42
N VAL A 82 3.73 6.80 -1.58
CA VAL A 82 2.50 6.22 -1.02
C VAL A 82 2.47 6.49 0.47
N ARG A 83 1.42 7.18 0.91
CA ARG A 83 1.17 7.51 2.31
C ARG A 83 0.24 6.47 2.92
N VAL A 84 0.55 5.99 4.11
CA VAL A 84 -0.30 5.07 4.87
C VAL A 84 -0.75 5.74 6.16
N TYR A 85 -2.05 5.73 6.41
CA TYR A 85 -2.70 6.25 7.60
C TYR A 85 -3.12 5.09 8.51
N ASN A 86 -3.09 5.29 9.83
CA ASN A 86 -3.61 4.33 10.81
C ASN A 86 -5.04 4.69 11.22
N TYR A 87 -5.74 5.46 10.40
CA TYR A 87 -7.10 5.93 10.64
C TYR A 87 -7.78 6.20 9.29
N ASN A 88 -9.08 6.46 9.33
CA ASN A 88 -9.81 6.86 8.12
C ASN A 88 -9.35 8.24 7.64
N LYS A 89 -8.65 8.29 6.50
CA LYS A 89 -8.04 9.52 6.01
C LYS A 89 -9.07 10.60 5.65
N ASN A 90 -10.29 10.20 5.33
CA ASN A 90 -11.41 11.09 4.99
C ASN A 90 -12.19 11.57 6.23
N TYR A 91 -11.88 11.04 7.42
CA TYR A 91 -12.47 11.47 8.68
C TYR A 91 -11.39 11.77 9.74
N PRO A 92 -10.56 12.81 9.53
CA PRO A 92 -9.43 13.15 10.41
C PRO A 92 -9.85 13.68 11.79
N SER A 93 -11.13 14.02 12.00
CA SER A 93 -11.69 14.34 13.31
C SER A 93 -12.11 13.10 14.11
N GLY A 94 -11.93 11.89 13.55
CA GLY A 94 -12.17 10.64 14.26
C GLY A 94 -11.26 10.46 15.47
N THR A 95 -11.66 9.54 16.36
CA THR A 95 -10.96 9.27 17.61
C THR A 95 -10.38 7.85 17.67
N TRP A 96 -10.36 7.14 16.54
CA TRP A 96 -9.99 5.73 16.47
C TRP A 96 -8.78 5.54 15.54
N ALA A 97 -7.64 5.22 16.15
CA ALA A 97 -6.49 4.66 15.45
C ALA A 97 -6.63 3.13 15.34
N ALA A 98 -6.13 2.58 14.25
CA ALA A 98 -5.93 1.15 14.09
C ALA A 98 -4.90 0.65 15.11
N THR A 99 -5.22 -0.50 15.70
CA THR A 99 -4.43 -1.15 16.74
C THR A 99 -3.61 -2.33 16.21
N ALA A 100 -3.72 -2.64 14.91
CA ALA A 100 -2.88 -3.63 14.26
C ALA A 100 -1.40 -3.29 14.42
N SER A 101 -0.59 -4.29 14.76
CA SER A 101 0.86 -4.13 14.94
C SER A 101 1.58 -3.94 13.60
N SER A 102 1.06 -4.56 12.53
CA SER A 102 1.62 -4.42 11.19
C SER A 102 0.64 -4.80 10.08
N MET A 103 0.89 -4.27 8.89
CA MET A 103 0.25 -4.62 7.63
C MET A 103 1.25 -4.65 6.48
N ARG A 104 0.96 -5.41 5.44
CA ARG A 104 1.75 -5.38 4.21
C ARG A 104 1.16 -4.38 3.23
N LEU A 105 1.90 -3.31 2.97
CA LEU A 105 1.64 -2.41 1.86
C LEU A 105 2.02 -3.11 0.55
N MET A 106 1.11 -3.09 -0.41
CA MET A 106 1.32 -3.50 -1.80
C MET A 106 0.97 -2.33 -2.70
N VAL A 107 1.94 -1.86 -3.49
CA VAL A 107 1.72 -0.81 -4.48
C VAL A 107 1.82 -1.44 -5.86
N MET A 108 0.72 -1.37 -6.59
CA MET A 108 0.59 -1.79 -7.97
C MET A 108 0.61 -0.57 -8.86
N ARG A 109 1.36 -0.62 -9.96
CA ARG A 109 1.34 0.44 -10.97
C ARG A 109 1.07 -0.13 -12.34
N THR A 110 0.40 0.64 -13.18
CA THR A 110 0.30 0.35 -14.59
C THR A 110 1.62 0.66 -15.28
N SER A 111 2.00 -0.17 -16.24
CA SER A 111 3.20 -0.01 -17.08
C SER A 111 3.09 1.20 -18.00
#